data_AF-A0A533TWE3-F1
#
_entry.id   AF-A0A533TWE3-F1
#
_cell.length_a   1.000
_cell.length_b   1.000
_cell.length_c   1.000
_cell.angle_alpha   90.00
_cell.angle_beta   90.00
_cell.angle_gamma   90.00
#
_symmetry.space_group_name_H-M   'P 1'
#
loop_
_entity.id
_entity.type
_entity.pdbx_description
1 polymer ?
#
loop_
_entity_poly.entity_id
_entity_poly.type
_entity_poly.pdbx_seq_one_letter_code
_entity_poly.pdbx_strand_id
1 'polypeptide(L)'
;MIQRFLSSIPLFDKRSLMISDKAISLLVLLSLNFSVIRADFMIMTVYLLLFPYLLLTNRRHAVFHLLIASAFACCWIFIARDQYGYNRDLLVIAGYNVYPLFAWAVGLFGVYLMYAHWVPSFRTMAFPKKMAFFSVLYWSLLFGAEIIAYHYFNFRNIATSQYAGLPLLDCIHVPDWMKAFYLLNGPVYFLICEFLGLPDPNTTQKEAELLVET
;
A
#
# COMPACT_ATOMS: atom_id res chain seq x y z
N MET A 1 10.28 -25.79 19.06
CA MET A 1 11.55 -25.02 18.93
C MET A 1 11.30 -23.60 18.42
N ILE A 2 10.56 -23.41 17.32
CA ILE A 2 10.23 -22.09 16.75
C ILE A 2 9.46 -21.17 17.72
N GLN A 3 8.45 -21.69 18.45
CA GLN A 3 7.71 -20.88 19.45
C GLN A 3 8.59 -20.32 20.58
N ARG A 4 9.57 -21.09 21.07
CA ARG A 4 10.51 -20.63 22.11
C ARG A 4 11.41 -19.49 21.63
N PHE A 5 11.90 -19.59 20.39
CA PHE A 5 12.71 -18.52 19.78
C PHE A 5 11.88 -17.23 19.58
N LEU A 6 10.62 -17.38 19.16
CA LEU A 6 9.73 -16.24 18.95
C LEU A 6 9.31 -15.56 20.26
N SER A 7 9.19 -16.31 21.37
CA SER A 7 8.92 -15.73 22.68
C SER A 7 10.09 -14.94 23.27
N SER A 8 11.31 -15.13 22.76
CA SER A 8 12.51 -14.41 23.23
C SER A 8 12.79 -13.09 22.51
N ILE A 9 12.00 -12.73 21.49
CA ILE A 9 12.15 -11.45 20.79
C ILE A 9 11.61 -10.34 21.71
N PRO A 10 12.39 -9.28 22.00
CA PRO A 10 11.93 -8.20 22.85
C PRO A 10 10.68 -7.55 22.26
N LEU A 11 9.66 -7.34 23.10
CA LEU A 11 8.46 -6.62 22.69
C LEU A 11 8.83 -5.17 22.39
N PHE A 12 8.53 -4.74 21.17
CA PHE A 12 8.63 -3.32 20.80
C PHE A 12 7.53 -2.53 21.52
N ASP A 13 7.92 -1.44 22.18
CA ASP A 13 6.96 -0.46 22.69
C ASP A 13 6.24 0.26 21.52
N LYS A 14 4.99 0.67 21.74
CA LYS A 14 4.14 1.39 20.76
C LYS A 14 4.85 2.59 20.15
N ARG A 15 5.68 3.29 20.94
CA ARG A 15 6.47 4.43 20.46
C ARG A 15 7.51 4.02 19.41
N SER A 16 8.16 2.88 19.58
CA SER A 16 9.16 2.36 18.64
C SER A 16 8.52 1.88 17.33
N LEU A 17 7.32 1.29 17.41
CA LEU A 17 6.51 0.94 16.24
C LEU A 17 6.20 2.18 15.40
N MET A 18 5.69 3.23 16.04
CA MET A 18 5.35 4.49 15.36
C MET A 18 6.57 5.15 14.69
N ILE A 19 7.75 5.07 15.29
CA ILE A 19 8.99 5.59 14.67
C ILE A 19 9.33 4.78 13.40
N SER A 20 9.20 3.46 13.47
CA SER A 20 9.50 2.58 12.35
C SER A 20 8.51 2.77 11.20
N ASP A 21 7.21 2.91 11.50
CA ASP A 21 6.17 3.22 10.50
C ASP A 21 6.45 4.56 9.80
N LYS A 22 6.90 5.58 10.56
CA LYS A 22 7.34 6.88 10.00
C LYS A 22 8.57 6.73 9.10
N ALA A 23 9.55 5.90 9.49
CA ALA A 23 10.73 5.65 8.69
C ALA A 23 10.41 4.97 7.35
N ILE A 24 9.53 3.97 7.35
CA ILE A 24 9.03 3.31 6.14
C ILE A 24 8.29 4.32 5.25
N SER A 25 7.42 5.14 5.83
CA SER A 25 6.69 6.19 5.09
C SER A 25 7.65 7.18 4.43
N LEU A 26 8.72 7.57 5.14
CA LEU A 26 9.78 8.41 4.59
C LEU A 26 10.50 7.71 3.43
N LEU A 27 10.88 6.44 3.57
CA LEU A 27 11.52 5.67 2.50
C LEU A 27 10.66 5.60 1.23
N VAL A 28 9.33 5.44 1.38
CA VAL A 28 8.39 5.51 0.25
C VAL A 28 8.43 6.89 -0.41
N LEU A 29 8.40 7.98 0.34
CA LEU A 29 8.52 9.34 -0.23
C LEU A 29 9.87 9.55 -0.92
N LEU A 30 10.95 9.06 -0.33
CA LEU A 30 12.30 9.15 -0.89
C LEU A 30 12.44 8.34 -2.19
N SER A 31 11.67 7.27 -2.37
CA SER A 31 11.64 6.48 -3.62
C SER A 31 11.28 7.31 -4.86
N LEU A 32 10.57 8.42 -4.67
CA LEU A 32 10.12 9.27 -5.77
C LEU A 32 11.19 10.26 -6.26
N ASN A 33 12.21 10.59 -5.44
CA ASN A 33 13.11 11.73 -5.69
C ASN A 33 14.59 11.39 -5.83
N PHE A 34 15.07 10.25 -5.31
CA PHE A 34 16.51 10.01 -5.31
C PHE A 34 17.01 9.58 -6.69
N SER A 35 17.57 10.54 -7.44
CA SER A 35 18.22 10.30 -8.74
C SER A 35 19.31 9.22 -8.71
N VAL A 36 19.86 8.92 -7.53
CA VAL A 36 20.92 7.93 -7.34
C VAL A 36 20.38 6.50 -7.31
N ILE A 37 19.15 6.29 -6.81
CA ILE A 37 18.56 4.95 -6.65
C ILE A 37 17.28 4.90 -7.47
N ARG A 38 17.23 3.97 -8.43
CA ARG A 38 16.04 3.79 -9.27
C ARG A 38 14.79 3.51 -8.40
N ALA A 39 13.68 4.17 -8.74
CA ALA A 39 12.46 4.16 -7.94
C ALA A 39 11.87 2.75 -7.73
N ASP A 40 11.96 1.90 -8.76
CA ASP A 40 11.60 0.48 -8.71
C ASP A 40 12.38 -0.33 -7.68
N PHE A 41 13.70 -0.15 -7.59
CA PHE A 41 14.51 -0.82 -6.57
C PHE A 41 14.18 -0.32 -5.17
N MET A 42 13.92 0.97 -5.00
CA MET A 42 13.54 1.51 -3.69
C MET A 42 12.18 0.94 -3.24
N ILE A 43 11.14 0.99 -4.09
CA ILE A 43 9.82 0.48 -3.71
C ILE A 43 9.81 -1.04 -3.51
N MET A 44 10.57 -1.79 -4.31
CA MET A 44 10.78 -3.22 -4.12
C MET A 44 11.49 -3.50 -2.79
N THR A 45 12.50 -2.70 -2.43
CA THR A 45 13.19 -2.82 -1.14
C THR A 45 12.24 -2.55 0.01
N VAL A 46 11.43 -1.49 -0.05
CA VAL A 46 10.38 -1.21 0.95
C VAL A 46 9.44 -2.41 1.08
N TYR A 47 8.91 -2.91 -0.03
CA TYR A 47 8.02 -4.07 -0.04
C TYR A 47 8.65 -5.30 0.61
N LEU A 48 9.90 -5.62 0.28
CA LEU A 48 10.61 -6.76 0.85
C LEU A 48 10.90 -6.57 2.34
N LEU A 49 11.23 -5.35 2.78
CA LEU A 49 11.48 -5.02 4.18
C LEU A 49 10.21 -5.02 5.05
N LEU A 50 9.01 -4.88 4.46
CA LEU A 50 7.76 -5.00 5.20
C LEU A 50 7.59 -6.40 5.83
N PHE A 51 8.01 -7.47 5.16
CA PHE A 51 7.89 -8.83 5.71
C PHE A 51 8.66 -9.03 7.03
N PRO A 52 10.00 -8.84 7.07
CA PRO A 52 10.74 -8.96 8.32
C PRO A 52 10.26 -7.95 9.36
N TYR A 53 9.88 -6.74 8.94
CA TYR A 53 9.33 -5.73 9.84
C TYR A 53 8.05 -6.20 10.55
N LEU A 54 7.06 -6.70 9.81
CA LEU A 54 5.80 -7.18 10.38
C LEU A 54 6.01 -8.42 11.26
N LEU A 55 6.93 -9.31 10.89
CA LEU A 55 7.29 -10.47 11.70
C LEU A 55 7.98 -10.08 13.01
N LEU A 56 8.98 -9.19 12.95
CA LEU A 56 9.72 -8.70 14.13
C LEU A 56 8.83 -7.89 15.08
N THR A 57 7.81 -7.21 14.55
CA THR A 57 6.82 -6.45 15.34
C THR A 57 5.61 -7.30 15.78
N ASN A 58 5.66 -8.62 15.56
CA ASN A 58 4.61 -9.57 15.91
C ASN A 58 3.21 -9.22 15.36
N ARG A 59 3.16 -8.53 14.22
CA ARG A 59 1.95 -8.18 13.45
C ARG A 59 1.72 -9.18 12.32
N ARG A 60 1.64 -10.46 12.66
CA ARG A 60 1.50 -11.54 11.66
C ARG A 60 0.23 -11.43 10.83
N HIS A 61 -0.85 -10.92 11.43
CA HIS A 61 -2.10 -10.69 10.71
C HIS A 61 -1.94 -9.67 9.58
N ALA A 62 -1.11 -8.64 9.76
CA ALA A 62 -0.81 -7.65 8.73
C ALA A 62 -0.09 -8.27 7.50
N VAL A 63 0.60 -9.40 7.66
CA VAL A 63 1.20 -10.11 6.52
C VAL A 63 0.11 -10.61 5.57
N PHE A 64 -1.04 -11.07 6.08
CA PHE A 64 -2.16 -11.48 5.21
C PHE A 64 -2.74 -10.31 4.42
N HIS A 65 -2.87 -9.14 5.05
CA HIS A 65 -3.25 -7.90 4.36
C HIS A 65 -2.26 -7.58 3.23
N LEU A 66 -0.96 -7.61 3.52
CA LEU A 66 0.07 -7.37 2.50
C LEU A 66 0.02 -8.41 1.37
N LEU A 67 -0.19 -9.69 1.67
CA LEU A 67 -0.31 -10.74 0.66
C LEU A 67 -1.54 -10.55 -0.23
N ILE A 68 -2.69 -10.12 0.33
CA ILE A 68 -3.90 -9.83 -0.45
C ILE A 68 -3.67 -8.60 -1.34
N ALA A 69 -3.06 -7.54 -0.82
CA ALA A 69 -2.69 -6.37 -1.60
C ALA A 69 -1.74 -6.74 -2.75
N SER A 70 -0.82 -7.68 -2.51
CA SER A 70 0.13 -8.18 -3.50
C SER A 70 -0.54 -9.02 -4.58
N ALA A 71 -1.46 -9.91 -4.20
CA ALA A 71 -2.25 -10.69 -5.14
C ALA A 71 -3.10 -9.76 -6.02
N PHE A 72 -3.70 -8.74 -5.42
CA PHE A 72 -4.49 -7.74 -6.13
C PHE A 72 -3.64 -6.93 -7.13
N ALA A 73 -2.47 -6.44 -6.69
CA ALA A 73 -1.52 -5.73 -7.56
C ALA A 73 -0.98 -6.62 -8.70
N CYS A 74 -0.78 -7.92 -8.43
CA CYS A 74 -0.36 -8.90 -9.41
C CYS A 74 -1.42 -9.08 -10.50
N CYS A 75 -2.68 -9.33 -10.12
CA CYS A 75 -3.80 -9.39 -11.06
C CYS A 75 -3.89 -8.11 -11.91
N TRP A 76 -3.68 -6.95 -11.28
CA TRP A 76 -3.72 -5.68 -11.99
C TRP A 76 -2.62 -5.54 -13.05
N ILE A 77 -1.36 -5.86 -12.71
CA ILE A 77 -0.23 -5.82 -13.65
C ILE A 77 -0.50 -6.68 -14.89
N PHE A 78 -1.16 -7.83 -14.73
CA PHE A 78 -1.52 -8.67 -15.86
C PHE A 78 -2.55 -8.02 -16.79
N ILE A 79 -3.53 -7.31 -16.22
CA ILE A 79 -4.57 -6.61 -16.99
C ILE A 79 -4.02 -5.34 -17.66
N ALA A 80 -3.20 -4.57 -16.95
CA ALA A 80 -2.72 -3.25 -17.38
C ALA A 80 -1.32 -3.27 -18.01
N ARG A 81 -0.83 -4.44 -18.44
CA ARG A 81 0.54 -4.67 -18.94
C ARG A 81 1.04 -3.56 -19.87
N ASP A 82 0.31 -3.33 -20.96
CA ASP A 82 0.74 -2.43 -22.04
C ASP A 82 0.46 -0.95 -21.73
N GLN A 83 -0.12 -0.67 -20.55
CA GLN A 83 -0.46 0.67 -20.11
C GLN A 83 0.57 1.25 -19.14
N TYR A 84 1.64 0.51 -18.80
CA TYR A 84 2.69 0.97 -17.88
C TYR A 84 4.05 1.10 -18.56
N GLY A 85 4.34 2.30 -19.06
CA GLY A 85 5.66 2.67 -19.59
C GLY A 85 6.03 4.07 -19.13
N TYR A 86 7.16 4.23 -18.45
CA TYR A 86 7.50 5.49 -17.78
C TYR A 86 8.65 6.21 -18.48
N ASN A 87 8.73 7.54 -18.34
CA ASN A 87 9.85 8.35 -18.82
C ASN A 87 11.14 8.20 -17.97
N ARG A 88 11.29 7.04 -17.31
CA ARG A 88 12.38 6.70 -16.39
C ARG A 88 12.84 5.28 -16.70
N ASP A 89 14.11 5.01 -16.49
CA ASP A 89 14.63 3.64 -16.58
C ASP A 89 14.11 2.82 -15.38
N LEU A 90 13.21 1.88 -15.66
CA LEU A 90 12.57 1.02 -14.68
C LEU A 90 12.71 -0.44 -15.13
N LEU A 91 12.64 -1.35 -14.17
CA LEU A 91 12.90 -2.75 -14.38
C LEU A 91 11.70 -3.36 -15.09
N VAL A 92 12.00 -3.97 -16.22
CA VAL A 92 11.02 -4.70 -17.04
C VAL A 92 11.42 -6.16 -17.07
N ILE A 93 10.54 -7.04 -16.60
CA ILE A 93 10.76 -8.50 -16.59
C ILE A 93 9.69 -9.12 -17.49
N ALA A 94 10.11 -9.90 -18.51
CA ALA A 94 9.20 -10.51 -19.48
C ALA A 94 8.21 -9.53 -20.16
N GLY A 95 8.63 -8.26 -20.33
CA GLY A 95 7.77 -7.20 -20.88
C GLY A 95 6.74 -6.64 -19.91
N TYR A 96 6.87 -6.87 -18.61
CA TYR A 96 6.09 -6.23 -17.56
C TYR A 96 6.96 -5.26 -16.77
N ASN A 97 6.54 -3.99 -16.68
CA ASN A 97 7.16 -3.07 -15.74
C ASN A 97 6.81 -3.50 -14.32
N VAL A 98 7.81 -3.75 -13.46
CA VAL A 98 7.56 -4.27 -12.12
C VAL A 98 7.27 -3.17 -11.08
N TYR A 99 7.52 -1.90 -11.41
CA TYR A 99 7.29 -0.80 -10.47
C TYR A 99 5.84 -0.75 -9.97
N PRO A 100 4.79 -0.81 -10.83
CA PRO A 100 3.42 -0.75 -10.37
C PRO A 100 3.04 -1.93 -9.46
N LEU A 101 3.66 -3.10 -9.61
CA LEU A 101 3.36 -4.28 -8.79
C LEU A 101 3.62 -3.98 -7.32
N PHE A 102 4.83 -3.50 -7.04
CA PHE A 102 5.26 -3.18 -5.69
C PHE A 102 4.62 -1.89 -5.18
N ALA A 103 4.50 -0.87 -6.03
CA ALA A 103 3.86 0.39 -5.66
C ALA A 103 2.39 0.20 -5.27
N TRP A 104 1.61 -0.58 -6.03
CA TRP A 104 0.22 -0.89 -5.69
C TRP A 104 0.12 -1.73 -4.42
N ALA A 105 0.94 -2.77 -4.27
CA ALA A 105 0.92 -3.62 -3.08
C ALA A 105 1.23 -2.81 -1.81
N VAL A 106 2.32 -2.01 -1.83
CA VAL A 106 2.72 -1.14 -0.71
C VAL A 106 1.68 -0.07 -0.45
N GLY A 107 1.15 0.58 -1.50
CA GLY A 107 0.16 1.65 -1.38
C GLY A 107 -1.16 1.17 -0.77
N LEU A 108 -1.72 0.06 -1.26
CA LEU A 108 -2.97 -0.52 -0.75
C LEU A 108 -2.82 -1.02 0.69
N PHE A 109 -1.72 -1.73 0.97
CA PHE A 109 -1.43 -2.16 2.34
C PHE A 109 -1.24 -0.95 3.28
N GLY A 110 -0.46 0.05 2.85
CA GLY A 110 -0.15 1.25 3.63
C GLY A 110 -1.39 2.07 3.98
N VAL A 111 -2.30 2.30 3.02
CA VAL A 111 -3.56 3.01 3.32
C VAL A 111 -4.42 2.24 4.31
N TYR A 112 -4.45 0.91 4.22
CA TYR A 112 -5.23 0.09 5.16
C TYR A 112 -4.63 0.09 6.56
N LEU A 113 -3.30 0.08 6.68
CA LEU A 113 -2.61 0.27 7.95
C LEU A 113 -2.97 1.63 8.58
N MET A 114 -2.98 2.69 7.77
CA MET A 114 -3.38 4.03 8.21
C MET A 114 -4.85 4.05 8.63
N TYR A 115 -5.75 3.48 7.83
CA TYR A 115 -7.17 3.35 8.18
C TYR A 115 -7.36 2.65 9.53
N ALA A 116 -6.69 1.51 9.73
CA ALA A 116 -6.79 0.71 10.94
C ALA A 116 -6.34 1.49 12.20
N HIS A 117 -5.45 2.48 12.06
CA HIS A 117 -5.07 3.36 13.18
C HIS A 117 -6.25 4.20 13.70
N TRP A 118 -7.18 4.57 12.82
CA TRP A 118 -8.35 5.39 13.16
C TRP A 118 -9.57 4.57 13.57
N VAL A 119 -9.60 3.27 13.26
CA VAL A 119 -10.74 2.37 13.57
C VAL A 119 -11.15 2.41 15.05
N PRO A 120 -10.22 2.40 16.04
CA PRO A 120 -10.60 2.48 17.45
C PRO A 120 -11.41 3.73 17.82
N SER A 121 -11.20 4.85 17.13
CA SER A 121 -11.96 6.09 17.33
C SER A 121 -13.39 6.02 16.80
N PHE A 122 -13.69 5.04 15.94
CA PHE A 122 -14.95 4.92 15.20
C PHE A 122 -15.57 3.52 15.29
N ARG A 123 -15.39 2.82 16.43
CA ARG A 123 -15.86 1.43 16.62
C ARG A 123 -17.34 1.22 16.28
N THR A 124 -18.19 2.19 16.56
CA THR A 124 -19.65 2.13 16.34
C THR A 124 -20.09 2.55 14.94
N MET A 125 -19.13 2.88 14.06
CA MET A 125 -19.43 3.36 12.72
C MET A 125 -20.00 2.23 11.85
N ALA A 126 -21.17 2.48 11.25
CA ALA A 126 -21.78 1.56 10.30
C ALA A 126 -20.86 1.30 9.10
N PHE A 127 -20.97 0.12 8.51
CA PHE A 127 -20.12 -0.32 7.39
C PHE A 127 -20.03 0.69 6.23
N PRO A 128 -21.13 1.30 5.74
CA PRO A 128 -21.04 2.28 4.64
C PRO A 128 -20.19 3.50 5.00
N LYS A 129 -20.21 3.93 6.26
CA LYS A 129 -19.41 5.06 6.73
C LYS A 129 -17.92 4.68 6.83
N LYS A 130 -17.60 3.45 7.25
CA LYS A 130 -16.23 2.92 7.23
C LYS A 130 -15.67 2.87 5.81
N MET A 131 -16.45 2.34 4.87
CA MET A 131 -16.08 2.29 3.45
C MET A 131 -15.88 3.69 2.87
N ALA A 132 -16.78 4.63 3.17
CA ALA A 132 -16.63 6.02 2.72
C ALA A 132 -15.36 6.68 3.29
N PHE A 133 -15.09 6.49 4.59
CA PHE A 133 -13.88 7.02 5.22
C PHE A 133 -12.61 6.43 4.60
N PHE A 134 -12.55 5.10 4.42
CA PHE A 134 -11.43 4.44 3.75
C PHE A 134 -11.23 4.99 2.32
N SER A 135 -12.32 5.12 1.56
CA SER A 135 -12.26 5.58 0.16
C SER A 135 -11.71 7.00 0.06
N VAL A 136 -12.14 7.91 0.94
CA VAL A 136 -11.63 9.28 1.01
C VAL A 136 -10.15 9.31 1.38
N LEU A 137 -9.74 8.50 2.36
CA LEU A 137 -8.34 8.39 2.76
C LEU A 137 -7.47 7.88 1.58
N TYR A 138 -7.94 6.83 0.91
CA TYR A 138 -7.29 6.26 -0.26
C TYR A 138 -7.16 7.26 -1.41
N TRP A 139 -8.24 7.92 -1.82
CA TRP A 139 -8.20 8.89 -2.92
C TRP A 139 -7.28 10.07 -2.59
N SER A 140 -7.31 10.54 -1.35
CA SER A 140 -6.44 11.64 -0.91
C SER A 140 -4.96 11.26 -1.03
N LEU A 141 -4.57 10.05 -0.62
CA LEU A 141 -3.20 9.56 -0.75
C LEU A 141 -2.82 9.27 -2.21
N LEU A 142 -3.73 8.68 -2.99
CA LEU A 142 -3.54 8.39 -4.41
C LEU A 142 -3.29 9.69 -5.19
N PHE A 143 -4.18 10.67 -5.07
CA PHE A 143 -4.03 11.94 -5.77
C PHE A 143 -2.81 12.71 -5.28
N GLY A 144 -2.53 12.71 -3.97
CA GLY A 144 -1.32 13.32 -3.42
C GLY A 144 -0.05 12.72 -4.03
N ALA A 145 0.05 11.39 -4.07
CA ALA A 145 1.19 10.69 -4.65
C ALA A 145 1.34 10.96 -6.16
N GLU A 146 0.24 10.94 -6.92
CA GLU A 146 0.24 11.19 -8.36
C GLU A 146 0.61 12.65 -8.68
N ILE A 147 0.08 13.62 -7.95
CA ILE A 147 0.45 15.04 -8.11
C ILE A 147 1.94 15.24 -7.83
N ILE A 148 2.45 14.68 -6.73
CA ILE A 148 3.86 14.78 -6.36
C ILE A 148 4.75 14.12 -7.42
N ALA A 149 4.44 12.88 -7.81
CA ALA A 149 5.20 12.15 -8.81
C ALA A 149 5.20 12.87 -10.17
N TYR A 150 4.03 13.31 -10.63
CA TYR A 150 3.86 13.85 -11.97
C TYR A 150 4.40 15.28 -12.13
N HIS A 151 4.02 16.18 -11.21
CA HIS A 151 4.33 17.61 -11.33
C HIS A 151 5.66 18.00 -10.69
N TYR A 152 6.06 17.35 -9.60
CA TYR A 152 7.30 17.71 -8.90
C TYR A 152 8.48 16.83 -9.34
N PHE A 153 8.26 15.52 -9.47
CA PHE A 153 9.33 14.59 -9.85
C PHE A 153 9.37 14.25 -11.34
N ASN A 154 8.45 14.79 -12.15
CA ASN A 154 8.38 14.48 -13.58
C ASN A 154 8.39 12.97 -13.86
N PHE A 155 7.74 12.18 -13.00
CA PHE A 155 7.58 10.75 -13.14
C PHE A 155 6.27 10.51 -13.89
N ARG A 156 6.36 10.27 -15.20
CA ARG A 156 5.21 10.25 -16.10
C ARG A 156 5.07 8.91 -16.79
N ASN A 157 3.85 8.42 -16.88
CA ASN A 157 3.50 7.28 -17.72
C ASN A 157 3.35 7.75 -19.17
N ILE A 158 4.37 7.47 -19.99
CA ILE A 158 4.43 7.84 -21.40
C ILE A 158 3.68 6.85 -22.30
N ALA A 159 3.40 5.62 -21.84
CA ALA A 159 2.63 4.65 -22.63
C ALA A 159 1.19 5.13 -22.88
N THR A 160 0.70 6.01 -22.03
CA THR A 160 -0.68 6.48 -22.02
C THR A 160 -0.79 8.01 -22.05
N SER A 161 0.28 8.73 -22.37
CA SER A 161 0.30 10.21 -22.35
C SER A 161 -0.65 10.87 -23.35
N GLN A 162 -1.14 10.13 -24.35
CA GLN A 162 -2.14 10.57 -25.31
C GLN A 162 -3.54 10.74 -24.71
N TYR A 163 -3.82 10.10 -23.57
CA TYR A 163 -5.12 10.22 -22.91
C TYR A 163 -5.18 11.51 -22.08
N ALA A 164 -6.36 12.12 -22.02
CA ALA A 164 -6.58 13.27 -21.13
C ALA A 164 -6.41 12.83 -19.66
N GLY A 165 -5.70 13.65 -18.88
CA GLY A 165 -5.56 13.46 -17.44
C GLY A 165 -6.88 13.67 -16.70
N LEU A 166 -6.86 13.49 -15.38
CA LEU A 166 -8.01 13.83 -14.55
C LEU A 166 -8.25 15.35 -14.56
N PRO A 167 -9.53 15.80 -14.62
CA PRO A 167 -9.87 17.21 -14.49
C PRO A 167 -9.25 17.81 -13.22
N LEU A 168 -8.76 19.05 -13.32
CA LEU A 168 -8.12 19.83 -12.24
C LEU A 168 -6.72 19.36 -11.80
N LEU A 169 -6.43 18.06 -11.86
CA LEU A 169 -5.15 17.51 -11.39
C LEU A 169 -4.10 17.38 -12.49
N ASP A 170 -4.53 17.18 -13.74
CA ASP A 170 -3.64 16.95 -14.89
C ASP A 170 -2.59 15.85 -14.63
N CYS A 171 -3.05 14.75 -14.01
CA CYS A 171 -2.29 13.54 -13.79
C CYS A 171 -3.16 12.31 -14.13
N ILE A 172 -2.60 11.09 -14.05
CA ILE A 172 -3.29 9.84 -14.42
C ILE A 172 -3.84 9.91 -15.86
N HIS A 173 -2.95 10.19 -16.81
CA HIS A 173 -3.23 10.14 -18.26
C HIS A 173 -3.34 8.68 -18.68
N VAL A 174 -4.54 8.08 -18.57
CA VAL A 174 -4.81 6.65 -18.89
C VAL A 174 -6.21 6.50 -19.50
N PRO A 175 -6.55 5.36 -20.13
CA PRO A 175 -7.92 5.10 -20.57
C PRO A 175 -8.95 5.21 -19.44
N ASP A 176 -10.21 5.53 -19.77
CA ASP A 176 -11.23 5.78 -18.73
C ASP A 176 -11.52 4.56 -17.85
N TRP A 177 -11.44 3.34 -18.39
CA TRP A 177 -11.58 2.13 -17.59
C TRP A 177 -10.47 2.01 -16.53
N MET A 178 -9.25 2.47 -16.86
CA MET A 178 -8.10 2.45 -15.95
C MET A 178 -8.24 3.56 -14.92
N LYS A 179 -8.78 4.74 -15.28
CA LYS A 179 -9.13 5.79 -14.30
C LYS A 179 -10.14 5.28 -13.27
N ALA A 180 -11.19 4.58 -13.73
CA ALA A 180 -12.17 3.97 -12.85
C ALA A 180 -11.52 2.95 -11.90
N PHE A 181 -10.62 2.10 -12.44
CA PHE A 181 -9.88 1.13 -11.62
C PHE A 181 -8.98 1.82 -10.58
N TYR A 182 -8.26 2.88 -10.95
CA TYR A 182 -7.48 3.69 -10.01
C TYR A 182 -8.33 4.18 -8.84
N LEU A 183 -9.57 4.59 -9.08
CA LEU A 183 -10.47 5.04 -8.00
C LEU A 183 -11.07 3.87 -7.20
N LEU A 184 -11.29 2.71 -7.82
CA LEU A 184 -11.95 1.57 -7.20
C LEU A 184 -11.01 0.62 -6.45
N ASN A 185 -9.70 0.64 -6.71
CA ASN A 185 -8.75 -0.29 -6.08
C ASN A 185 -8.77 -0.27 -4.57
N GLY A 186 -8.67 0.91 -3.97
CA GLY A 186 -8.77 1.07 -2.52
C GLY A 186 -10.09 0.50 -1.99
N PRO A 187 -11.25 1.00 -2.43
CA PRO A 187 -12.56 0.48 -2.01
C PRO A 187 -12.71 -1.04 -2.16
N VAL A 188 -12.30 -1.61 -3.30
CA VAL A 188 -12.40 -3.06 -3.55
C VAL A 188 -11.47 -3.83 -2.61
N TYR A 189 -10.23 -3.37 -2.43
CA TYR A 189 -9.31 -3.99 -1.49
C TYR A 189 -9.85 -3.95 -0.05
N PHE A 190 -10.41 -2.82 0.38
CA PHE A 190 -11.08 -2.69 1.67
C PHE A 190 -12.22 -3.70 1.83
N LEU A 191 -13.10 -3.82 0.82
CA LEU A 191 -14.18 -4.80 0.84
C LEU A 191 -13.64 -6.22 1.00
N ILE A 192 -12.60 -6.60 0.26
CA ILE A 192 -11.99 -7.93 0.37
C ILE A 192 -11.52 -8.19 1.80
N CYS A 193 -10.79 -7.25 2.41
CA CYS A 193 -10.30 -7.41 3.78
C CYS A 193 -11.43 -7.53 4.81
N GLU A 194 -12.48 -6.71 4.70
CA GLU A 194 -13.63 -6.77 5.62
C GLU A 194 -14.46 -8.04 5.42
N PHE A 195 -14.70 -8.48 4.17
CA PHE A 195 -15.46 -9.70 3.89
C PHE A 195 -14.73 -10.97 4.34
N LEU A 196 -13.40 -10.98 4.26
CA LEU A 196 -12.59 -12.06 4.80
C LEU A 196 -12.48 -12.02 6.33
N GLY A 197 -13.02 -10.99 6.99
CA GLY A 197 -12.99 -10.83 8.45
C GLY A 197 -11.56 -10.75 9.00
N LEU A 198 -10.64 -10.12 8.26
CA LEU A 198 -9.25 -10.06 8.66
C LEU A 198 -9.10 -9.28 9.98
N PRO A 199 -8.27 -9.76 10.93
CA PRO A 199 -7.98 -9.01 12.14
C PRO A 199 -7.33 -7.65 11.83
N ASP A 200 -7.47 -6.72 12.78
CA ASP A 200 -6.82 -5.41 12.72
C ASP A 200 -5.30 -5.59 12.55
N PRO A 201 -4.69 -5.07 11.46
CA PRO A 201 -3.28 -5.24 11.17
C PRO A 201 -2.35 -4.55 12.18
N ASN A 202 -2.86 -3.60 12.97
CA ASN A 202 -2.10 -2.92 14.01
C ASN A 202 -2.11 -3.66 15.35
N THR A 203 -2.96 -4.69 15.50
CA THR A 203 -3.05 -5.48 16.73
C THR A 203 -1.94 -6.54 16.74
N THR A 204 -1.20 -6.61 17.85
CA THR A 204 -0.19 -7.66 18.04
C THR A 204 -0.87 -9.00 18.32
N GLN A 205 -0.21 -10.12 17.99
CA GLN A 205 -0.78 -11.45 18.24
C GLN A 205 -1.18 -11.65 19.72
N LYS A 206 -0.40 -11.11 20.66
CA LYS A 206 -0.71 -11.20 22.10
C LYS A 206 -1.99 -10.44 22.47
N GLU A 207 -2.20 -9.26 21.89
CA GLU A 207 -3.44 -8.50 22.10
C GLU A 207 -4.64 -9.24 21.50
N ALA A 208 -4.47 -9.90 20.34
CA ALA A 208 -5.52 -10.72 19.74
C ALA A 208 -5.87 -11.94 20.61
N GLU A 209 -4.88 -12.62 21.19
CA GLU A 209 -5.08 -13.76 22.10
C GLU A 209 -5.85 -13.33 23.37
N LEU A 210 -5.49 -12.19 23.97
CA LEU A 210 -6.19 -11.65 25.15
C LEU A 210 -7.65 -11.29 24.88
N LEU A 211 -8.00 -10.88 23.66
CA LEU A 211 -9.37 -10.55 23.27
C LEU A 211 -10.26 -11.79 23.08
N VAL A 212 -9.68 -12.97 22.89
CA VAL A 212 -10.43 -14.23 22.75
C VAL A 212 -10.75 -14.83 24.13
N GLU A 213 -9.94 -14.53 25.14
CA GLU A 213 -10.11 -15.05 26.51
C GLU A 213 -11.17 -14.28 27.33
N THR A 214 -11.61 -13.11 26.86
CA THR A 214 -12.62 -12.23 27.51
C THR A 214 -13.98 -12.33 26.85
#